data_AF-A0A497J727-F1
#
_entry.id   AF-A0A497J727-F1
#
_cell.length_a   1.000
_cell.length_b   1.000
_cell.length_c   1.000
_cell.angle_alpha   90.00
_cell.angle_beta   90.00
_cell.angle_gamma   90.00
#
_symmetry.space_group_name_H-M   'P 1'
#
loop_
_entity.id
_entity.type
_entity.pdbx_description
1 polymer ?
#
loop_
_entity_poly.entity_id
_entity_poly.type
_entity_poly.pdbx_seq_one_letter_code
_entity_poly.pdbx_strand_id
1 'polypeptide(L)' 'MLGVTIDRIEEQEGEIVVYVPKNQIAKAIGSNGSVVRAAELVLNKKLSIKESGG' A
#
# COMPACT_ATOMS: atom_id res chain seq x y z
N MET A 1 -2.29 2.37 15.01
CA MET A 1 -2.04 1.48 13.85
C MET A 1 -3.28 1.45 12.96
N LEU A 2 -3.12 1.47 11.64
CA LEU A 2 -4.24 1.52 10.68
C LEU A 2 -5.03 0.20 10.57
N GLY A 3 -4.59 -0.90 11.20
CA GLY A 3 -5.33 -2.18 11.20
C GLY A 3 -5.69 -2.64 9.79
N VAL A 4 -4.70 -2.60 8.89
CA VAL A 4 -4.76 -3.10 7.52
C VAL A 4 -3.90 -4.36 7.47
N THR A 5 -4.45 -5.44 6.94
CA THR A 5 -3.73 -6.69 6.67
C THR A 5 -2.99 -6.58 5.35
N ILE A 6 -1.74 -7.04 5.32
CA ILE A 6 -0.93 -7.14 4.11
C ILE A 6 -0.86 -8.61 3.72
N ASP A 7 -1.34 -8.95 2.53
CA ASP A 7 -1.31 -10.33 2.03
C ASP A 7 0.03 -10.64 1.34
N ARG A 8 0.55 -9.67 0.58
CA ARG A 8 1.82 -9.82 -0.15
C ARG A 8 2.49 -8.47 -0.39
N ILE A 9 3.81 -8.48 -0.47
CA ILE A 9 4.63 -7.34 -0.89
C ILE A 9 5.52 -7.81 -2.04
N GLU A 10 5.60 -7.02 -3.10
CA GLU A 10 6.54 -7.22 -4.21
C GLU A 10 7.39 -5.97 -4.39
N GLU A 11 8.66 -6.16 -4.71
CA GLU A 11 9.57 -5.07 -5.07
C GLU A 11 9.91 -5.18 -6.55
N GLN A 12 9.59 -4.15 -7.32
CA GLN A 12 9.76 -4.10 -8.76
C GLN A 12 10.40 -2.76 -9.16
N GLU A 13 11.56 -2.77 -9.79
CA GLU A 13 12.19 -1.60 -10.45
C GLU A 13 12.21 -0.29 -9.63
N GLY A 14 12.34 -0.36 -8.30
CA GLY A 14 12.38 0.82 -7.40
C GLY A 14 11.02 1.26 -6.85
N GLU A 15 9.97 0.48 -7.14
CA GLU A 15 8.63 0.59 -6.56
C GLU A 15 8.34 -0.61 -5.66
N ILE A 16 7.59 -0.35 -4.59
CA ILE A 16 7.02 -1.39 -3.73
C ILE A 16 5.54 -1.51 -4.07
N VAL A 17 5.08 -2.73 -4.36
CA VAL A 17 3.67 -3.05 -4.57
C VAL A 17 3.17 -3.84 -3.37
N VAL A 18 2.20 -3.28 -2.65
CA VAL A 18 1.58 -3.92 -1.48
C VAL A 18 0.19 -4.39 -1.86
N TYR A 19 -0.06 -5.68 -1.66
CA TYR A 19 -1.32 -6.33 -1.89
C TYR A 19 -2.09 -6.45 -0.57
N VAL A 20 -3.32 -5.95 -0.56
CA VAL A 20 -4.20 -5.95 0.61
C VAL A 20 -5.57 -6.52 0.26
N PRO A 21 -6.35 -7.02 1.23
CA PRO A 21 -7.71 -7.47 0.95
C PRO A 21 -8.57 -6.36 0.34
N LYS A 22 -9.41 -6.71 -0.64
CA LYS A 22 -10.28 -5.78 -1.37
C LYS A 22 -11.08 -4.83 -0.46
N ASN A 23 -11.60 -5.34 0.65
CA ASN A 23 -12.36 -4.55 1.61
C ASN A 23 -11.52 -3.54 2.44
N GLN A 24 -10.20 -3.52 2.27
CA GLN A 24 -9.28 -2.67 3.03
C GLN A 24 -8.51 -1.66 2.17
N ILE A 25 -8.68 -1.66 0.84
CA ILE A 25 -7.91 -0.80 -0.07
C ILE A 25 -8.03 0.70 0.25
N ALA A 26 -9.24 1.19 0.51
CA ALA A 26 -9.47 2.59 0.86
C ALA A 26 -8.74 3.00 2.15
N LYS A 27 -8.69 2.09 3.12
CA LYS A 27 -8.01 2.28 4.40
C LYS A 27 -6.49 2.25 4.25
N ALA A 28 -5.99 1.36 3.41
CA ALA A 28 -4.56 1.25 3.05
C ALA A 28 -4.06 2.52 2.32
N ILE A 29 -4.90 3.12 1.48
CA ILE A 29 -4.58 4.37 0.77
C ILE A 29 -4.66 5.57 1.72
N GLY A 30 -5.68 5.61 2.58
CA GLY A 30 -5.99 6.71 3.47
C GLY A 30 -6.60 7.92 2.74
N SER A 31 -7.17 8.86 3.50
CA SER A 31 -7.79 10.06 2.93
C SER A 31 -6.80 10.82 2.05
N ASN A 32 -7.18 11.07 0.80
CA ASN A 32 -6.34 11.72 -0.22
C ASN A 32 -4.95 11.07 -0.42
N GLY A 33 -4.82 9.76 -0.17
CA GLY A 33 -3.54 9.05 -0.31
C GLY A 33 -2.52 9.35 0.80
N SER A 34 -2.97 9.90 1.92
CA SER A 34 -2.09 10.33 3.03
C SER A 34 -1.18 9.22 3.56
N VAL A 35 -1.69 7.98 3.64
CA VAL A 35 -0.92 6.83 4.13
C VAL A 35 0.16 6.45 3.13
N VAL A 36 -0.19 6.39 1.85
CA VAL A 36 0.76 6.09 0.76
C VAL A 36 1.88 7.13 0.74
N ARG A 37 1.54 8.42 0.74
CA ARG A 37 2.54 9.51 0.73
C ARG A 37 3.48 9.46 1.93
N ALA A 38 2.94 9.18 3.12
CA ALA A 38 3.78 9.04 4.32
C ALA A 38 4.74 7.86 4.20
N ALA A 39 4.27 6.72 3.68
CA ALA A 39 5.11 5.54 3.48
C ALA A 39 6.18 5.77 2.40
N GLU A 40 5.85 6.42 1.28
CA GLU A 40 6.82 6.78 0.23
C GLU A 40 7.95 7.65 0.78
N LEU A 41 7.63 8.63 1.64
CA LEU A 41 8.63 9.51 2.27
C LEU A 41 9.58 8.74 3.19
N VAL A 42 9.06 7.81 3.98
CA VAL A 42 9.86 7.01 4.92
C VAL A 42 10.72 5.99 4.18
N LEU A 43 10.19 5.38 3.12
CA LEU A 43 10.85 4.31 2.37
C LEU A 43 11.77 4.86 1.27
N ASN A 44 11.65 6.14 0.93
CA ASN A 44 12.30 6.79 -0.22
C ASN A 44 12.11 5.98 -1.52
N LYS A 45 10.91 5.42 -1.71
CA LYS A 45 10.49 4.58 -2.84
C LYS A 45 9.05 4.87 -3.21
N LYS A 46 8.68 4.59 -4.45
CA LYS A 46 7.28 4.63 -4.88
C LYS A 46 6.50 3.48 -4.27
N LEU A 47 5.23 3.71 -3.95
CA LEU A 47 4.36 2.73 -3.32
C LEU A 47 3.02 2.62 -4.05
N SER A 48 2.73 1.43 -4.57
CA SER A 48 1.43 1.08 -5.12
C SER A 48 0.68 0.15 -4.20
N ILE A 49 -0.63 0.38 -4.02
CA ILE A 49 -1.53 -0.50 -3.28
C ILE A 49 -2.45 -1.20 -4.27
N LYS A 50 -2.52 -2.54 -4.22
CA LYS A 50 -3.38 -3.36 -5.07
C LYS A 50 -4.26 -4.28 -4.23
N GLU A 51 -5.41 -4.68 -4.77
CA GLU A 51 -6.28 -5.69 -4.15
C GLU A 51 -5.68 -7.08 -4.36
N SER A 52 -5.67 -7.89 -3.30
CA SER A 52 -5.38 -9.33 -3.38
C SER A 52 -6.69 -10.04 -3.73
N GLY A 53 -6.81 -10.51 -4.98
CA GLY A 53 -7.98 -11.24 -5.46
C GLY A 53 -8.68 -10.55 -6.62
N GLY A 54 -8.20 -10.88 -7.83
CA GLY A 54 -8.76 -10.59 -9.13
C GLY A 54 -8.20 -11.58 -10.13
#